data_AF-A0A916CFF0-F1
#
_entry.id   AF-A0A916CFF0-F1
#
_cell.length_a   1.000
_cell.length_b   1.000
_cell.length_c   1.000
_cell.angle_alpha   90.00
_cell.angle_beta   90.00
_cell.angle_gamma   90.00
#
_symmetry.space_group_name_H-M   'P 1'
#
loop_
_entity.id
_entity.type
_entity.pdbx_description
1 polymer ?
#
loop_
_entity_poly.entity_id
_entity_poly.type
_entity_poly.pdbx_seq_one_letter_code
_entity_poly.pdbx_strand_id
1 'polypeptide(L)'
;SFLGGMRAITWTQVAQCIVLVLAYLIPVTLLSLRDTGIPIPQLMYGQALEQIVRLEELQGIVNSYVTPFNDWTPWNFFALMICLMLGTAGMPHILIRFYTVPDAGAARRSVGWAMFFVAVLYLTAPAYAAFSRWEILQNVIGNSIGALPDWAANWANAGLLTITDLNGDGILQFGELRIDPDVVVLATPEIARLSQTIAALVAAGGLAAALSTADGLLMVIASAMAHDFYARTLNPGASPRVRLLVSRVAVFLAAVAAAFVAIRRLGIIVQLVAWAFSFAAATFFPILVLGIFWKRANGRGAVAGMVAGMGVTLLYMLVNVVNPEWNILGITNVAAGIFGIPVNFLVTIVVSKLTAPPPPETQVLVESLRQP
;
A
#
# COMPACT_ATOMS: atom_id res chain seq x y z
N SER A 1 1.42 4.09 21.49
CA SER A 1 2.68 3.34 21.71
C SER A 1 3.58 3.84 22.83
N PHE A 2 3.68 5.16 23.08
CA PHE A 2 4.63 5.73 24.06
C PHE A 2 4.44 5.29 25.54
N LEU A 3 3.22 4.89 25.94
CA LEU A 3 2.87 4.61 27.35
C LEU A 3 2.41 3.16 27.63
N GLY A 4 2.02 2.37 26.62
CA GLY A 4 1.24 1.13 26.82
C GLY A 4 1.93 -0.21 26.51
N GLY A 5 3.15 -0.21 25.94
CA GLY A 5 3.85 -1.43 25.55
C GLY A 5 3.16 -2.24 24.43
N MET A 6 3.74 -3.40 24.07
CA MET A 6 3.28 -4.20 22.92
C MET A 6 1.82 -4.68 23.02
N ARG A 7 1.33 -5.04 24.22
CA ARG A 7 -0.07 -5.51 24.39
C ARG A 7 -1.10 -4.41 24.11
N ALA A 8 -0.87 -3.19 24.56
CA ALA A 8 -1.78 -2.08 24.28
C ALA A 8 -1.79 -1.73 22.78
N ILE A 9 -0.64 -1.85 22.12
CA ILE A 9 -0.52 -1.66 20.67
C ILE A 9 -1.36 -2.70 19.92
N THR A 10 -1.30 -3.97 20.32
CA THR A 10 -2.12 -5.02 19.69
C THR A 10 -3.61 -4.72 19.79
N TRP A 11 -4.12 -4.36 20.97
CA TRP A 11 -5.55 -4.08 21.15
C TRP A 11 -6.02 -2.83 20.41
N THR A 12 -5.20 -1.78 20.38
CA THR A 12 -5.51 -0.57 19.61
C THR A 12 -5.53 -0.84 18.11
N GLN A 13 -4.59 -1.64 17.59
CA GLN A 13 -4.57 -2.05 16.18
C GLN A 13 -5.75 -2.94 15.80
N VAL A 14 -6.22 -3.81 16.71
CA VAL A 14 -7.43 -4.60 16.49
C VAL A 14 -8.65 -3.68 16.35
N ALA A 15 -8.82 -2.72 17.27
CA ALA A 15 -9.92 -1.76 17.19
C ALA A 15 -9.84 -0.92 15.91
N GLN A 16 -8.66 -0.41 15.54
CA GLN A 16 -8.45 0.34 14.30
C GLN A 16 -8.77 -0.48 13.06
N CYS A 17 -8.39 -1.77 13.03
CA CYS A 17 -8.70 -2.68 11.94
C CYS A 17 -10.22 -2.87 11.78
N ILE A 18 -10.95 -3.09 12.88
CA ILE A 18 -12.41 -3.24 12.86
C ILE A 18 -13.06 -1.95 12.33
N VAL A 19 -12.67 -0.79 12.85
CA VAL A 19 -13.20 0.50 12.40
C VAL A 19 -12.91 0.73 10.92
N LEU A 20 -11.70 0.43 10.45
CA LEU A 20 -11.30 0.53 9.04
C LEU A 20 -12.18 -0.36 8.15
N VAL A 21 -12.33 -1.64 8.51
CA VAL A 21 -13.13 -2.60 7.73
C VAL A 21 -14.59 -2.15 7.65
N LEU A 22 -15.18 -1.71 8.77
CA LEU A 22 -16.55 -1.22 8.79
C LEU A 22 -16.71 0.07 7.99
N ALA A 23 -15.79 1.03 8.16
CA ALA A 23 -15.77 2.29 7.43
C ALA A 23 -15.66 2.07 5.92
N TYR A 24 -14.93 1.05 5.48
CA TYR A 24 -14.79 0.74 4.06
C TYR A 24 -16.01 -0.01 3.50
N LEU A 25 -16.53 -0.99 4.23
CA LEU A 25 -17.61 -1.86 3.75
C LEU A 25 -19.00 -1.22 3.81
N ILE A 26 -19.31 -0.43 4.84
CA ILE A 26 -20.67 0.10 5.07
C ILE A 26 -21.13 1.00 3.91
N PRO A 27 -20.37 2.03 3.47
CA PRO A 27 -20.83 2.93 2.42
C PRO A 27 -21.14 2.21 1.12
N VAL A 28 -20.22 1.34 0.67
CA VAL A 28 -20.36 0.61 -0.59
C VAL A 28 -21.44 -0.47 -0.52
N THR A 29 -21.68 -1.06 0.66
CA THR A 29 -22.80 -1.98 0.87
C THR A 29 -24.14 -1.25 0.77
N LEU A 30 -24.23 -0.02 1.30
CA LEU A 30 -25.44 0.81 1.19
C LEU A 30 -25.68 1.29 -0.25
N LEU A 31 -24.61 1.65 -0.97
CA LEU A 31 -24.68 1.96 -2.40
C LEU A 31 -25.21 0.78 -3.19
N SER A 32 -24.59 -0.40 -3.04
CA SER A 32 -25.06 -1.62 -3.69
C SER A 32 -26.52 -1.93 -3.35
N LEU A 33 -26.92 -1.79 -2.08
CA LEU A 33 -28.31 -2.01 -1.68
C LEU A 33 -29.29 -1.02 -2.33
N ARG A 34 -28.92 0.26 -2.42
CA ARG A 34 -29.74 1.31 -3.03
C ARG A 34 -29.89 1.10 -4.53
N ASP A 35 -28.80 0.78 -5.20
CA ASP A 35 -28.74 0.85 -6.66
C ASP A 35 -29.07 -0.50 -7.33
N THR A 36 -28.75 -1.63 -6.68
CA THR A 36 -29.00 -2.98 -7.23
C THR A 36 -29.98 -3.80 -6.39
N GLY A 37 -30.38 -3.33 -5.21
CA GLY A 37 -31.26 -4.05 -4.29
C GLY A 37 -30.56 -5.18 -3.51
N ILE A 38 -29.27 -5.44 -3.75
CA ILE A 38 -28.51 -6.52 -3.11
C ILE A 38 -27.35 -5.92 -2.29
N PRO A 39 -27.22 -6.24 -0.98
CA PRO A 39 -26.20 -5.67 -0.11
C PRO A 39 -24.84 -6.40 -0.23
N ILE A 40 -24.45 -6.82 -1.44
CA ILE A 40 -23.20 -7.54 -1.69
C ILE A 40 -22.47 -6.86 -2.86
N PRO A 41 -21.69 -5.79 -2.60
CA PRO A 41 -21.09 -4.99 -3.66
C PRO A 41 -20.08 -5.78 -4.51
N GLN A 42 -19.41 -6.78 -3.93
CA GLN A 42 -18.42 -7.60 -4.63
C GLN A 42 -19.05 -8.49 -5.73
N LEU A 43 -20.34 -8.81 -5.62
CA LEU A 43 -21.07 -9.54 -6.65
C LEU A 43 -21.72 -8.59 -7.65
N MET A 44 -22.15 -7.42 -7.18
CA MET A 44 -22.96 -6.47 -7.94
C MET A 44 -22.14 -5.48 -8.76
N TYR A 45 -20.82 -5.41 -8.56
CA TYR A 45 -19.98 -4.48 -9.31
C TYR A 45 -20.08 -4.66 -10.83
N GLY A 46 -20.37 -5.86 -11.34
CA GLY A 46 -20.58 -6.10 -12.78
C GLY A 46 -21.75 -5.29 -13.35
N GLN A 47 -22.86 -5.19 -12.61
CA GLN A 47 -23.99 -4.34 -13.01
C GLN A 47 -23.63 -2.86 -12.96
N ALA A 48 -22.84 -2.45 -11.97
CA ALA A 48 -22.33 -1.08 -11.90
C ALA A 48 -21.46 -0.75 -13.13
N LEU A 49 -20.61 -1.68 -13.59
CA LEU A 49 -19.82 -1.50 -14.80
C LEU A 49 -20.69 -1.35 -16.05
N GLU A 50 -21.75 -2.15 -16.20
CA GLU A 50 -22.69 -2.02 -17.34
C GLU A 50 -23.37 -0.64 -17.36
N GLN A 51 -23.79 -0.13 -16.20
CA GLN A 51 -24.38 1.22 -16.12
C GLN A 51 -23.35 2.32 -16.39
N ILE A 52 -22.11 2.16 -15.93
CA ILE A 52 -21.02 3.11 -16.23
C ILE A 52 -20.81 3.20 -17.73
N VAL A 53 -20.68 2.07 -18.45
CA VAL A 53 -20.48 2.07 -19.91
C VAL A 53 -21.63 2.81 -20.61
N ARG A 54 -22.87 2.52 -20.22
CA ARG A 54 -24.04 3.20 -20.78
C ARG A 54 -24.03 4.71 -20.53
N LEU A 55 -23.69 5.16 -19.32
CA LEU A 55 -23.64 6.58 -18.99
C LEU A 55 -22.46 7.29 -19.69
N GLU A 56 -21.34 6.61 -19.85
CA GLU A 56 -20.17 7.10 -20.58
C GLU A 56 -20.47 7.28 -22.07
N GLU A 57 -21.19 6.33 -22.68
CA GLU A 57 -21.66 6.44 -24.07
C GLU A 57 -22.59 7.63 -24.27
N LEU A 58 -23.53 7.87 -23.34
CA LEU A 58 -24.44 9.02 -23.38
C LEU A 58 -23.70 10.36 -23.28
N GLN A 59 -22.57 10.39 -22.58
CA GLN A 59 -21.74 11.58 -22.40
C GLN A 59 -20.64 11.72 -23.46
N GLY A 60 -20.54 10.78 -24.41
CA GLY A 60 -19.51 10.80 -25.46
C GLY A 60 -18.08 10.59 -24.94
N ILE A 61 -17.92 9.91 -23.81
CA ILE A 61 -16.61 9.64 -23.20
C ILE A 61 -15.88 8.57 -24.03
N VAL A 62 -14.78 8.95 -24.69
CA VAL A 62 -14.03 8.10 -25.63
C VAL A 62 -13.25 6.99 -24.92
N ASN A 63 -12.67 7.27 -23.75
CA ASN A 63 -11.94 6.31 -22.95
C ASN A 63 -12.83 5.79 -21.82
N SER A 64 -13.44 4.64 -22.05
CA SER A 64 -14.30 4.03 -21.03
C SER A 64 -13.49 3.61 -19.81
N TYR A 65 -14.11 3.65 -18.64
CA TYR A 65 -13.52 3.15 -17.40
C TYR A 65 -13.20 1.65 -17.44
N VAL A 66 -13.95 0.88 -18.22
CA VAL A 66 -13.90 -0.58 -18.20
C VAL A 66 -12.78 -1.13 -19.09
N THR A 67 -12.19 -0.29 -19.94
CA THR A 67 -11.08 -0.73 -20.80
C THR A 67 -9.86 -1.06 -19.94
N PRO A 68 -9.37 -2.32 -20.01
CA PRO A 68 -8.24 -2.73 -19.18
C PRO A 68 -6.99 -1.98 -19.64
N PHE A 69 -6.09 -1.69 -18.68
CA PHE A 69 -4.76 -1.16 -19.00
C PHE A 69 -4.76 0.23 -19.67
N ASN A 70 -5.76 1.09 -19.37
CA ASN A 70 -5.87 2.43 -19.94
C ASN A 70 -4.60 3.27 -19.83
N ASP A 71 -4.01 3.32 -18.65
CA ASP A 71 -2.82 4.14 -18.40
C ASP A 71 -1.51 3.35 -18.51
N TRP A 72 -1.57 2.03 -18.32
CA TRP A 72 -0.39 1.19 -18.06
C TRP A 72 -0.35 -0.01 -18.98
N THR A 73 0.83 -0.38 -19.45
CA THR A 73 0.98 -1.63 -20.22
C THR A 73 0.67 -2.86 -19.36
N PRO A 74 0.16 -3.97 -19.95
CA PRO A 74 -0.10 -5.21 -19.22
C PRO A 74 1.14 -5.74 -18.47
N TRP A 75 2.32 -5.58 -19.08
CA TRP A 75 3.59 -5.96 -18.47
C TRP A 75 3.94 -5.10 -17.24
N ASN A 76 3.70 -3.78 -17.30
CA ASN A 76 3.89 -2.91 -16.15
C ASN A 76 2.97 -3.29 -14.99
N PHE A 77 1.70 -3.59 -15.28
CA PHE A 77 0.75 -4.02 -14.26
C PHE A 77 1.17 -5.35 -13.61
N PHE A 78 1.55 -6.35 -14.41
CA PHE A 78 1.99 -7.64 -13.91
C PHE A 78 3.30 -7.52 -13.10
N ALA A 79 4.26 -6.73 -13.58
CA ALA A 79 5.50 -6.45 -12.87
C ALA A 79 5.23 -5.75 -11.53
N LEU A 80 4.31 -4.78 -11.48
CA LEU A 80 3.92 -4.12 -10.25
C LEU A 80 3.27 -5.09 -9.27
N MET A 81 2.36 -5.94 -9.74
CA MET A 81 1.70 -6.97 -8.93
C MET A 81 2.74 -7.87 -8.26
N ILE A 82 3.73 -8.36 -9.02
CA ILE A 82 4.84 -9.15 -8.47
C ILE A 82 5.64 -8.34 -7.45
N CYS A 83 6.00 -7.09 -7.77
CA CYS A 83 6.77 -6.24 -6.85
C CYS A 83 6.03 -6.00 -5.53
N LEU A 84 4.72 -5.76 -5.57
CA LEU A 84 3.90 -5.58 -4.37
C LEU A 84 3.80 -6.87 -3.55
N MET A 85 3.57 -8.02 -4.21
CA MET A 85 3.48 -9.32 -3.53
C MET A 85 4.80 -9.72 -2.87
N LEU A 86 5.89 -9.68 -3.64
CA LEU A 86 7.22 -10.06 -3.15
C LEU A 86 7.77 -9.04 -2.15
N GLY A 87 7.47 -7.76 -2.35
CA GLY A 87 7.78 -6.70 -1.40
C GLY A 87 7.09 -6.93 -0.06
N THR A 88 5.79 -7.26 -0.06
CA THR A 88 5.04 -7.59 1.16
C THR A 88 5.63 -8.78 1.89
N ALA A 89 5.94 -9.86 1.16
CA ALA A 89 6.56 -11.06 1.73
C ALA A 89 7.97 -10.79 2.29
N GLY A 90 8.69 -9.82 1.72
CA GLY A 90 10.04 -9.46 2.12
C GLY A 90 10.14 -8.58 3.38
N MET A 91 9.05 -8.02 3.87
CA MET A 91 9.09 -6.97 4.88
C MET A 91 9.21 -7.51 6.33
N PRO A 92 10.27 -7.13 7.08
CA PRO A 92 10.51 -7.65 8.44
C PRO A 92 9.40 -7.35 9.44
N HIS A 93 8.66 -6.26 9.26
CA HIS A 93 7.65 -5.79 10.22
C HIS A 93 6.45 -6.73 10.36
N ILE A 94 6.17 -7.56 9.35
CA ILE A 94 5.13 -8.59 9.40
C ILE A 94 5.69 -9.84 10.10
N LEU A 95 6.91 -10.23 9.74
CA LEU A 95 7.59 -11.42 10.27
C LEU A 95 7.73 -11.39 11.80
N ILE A 96 8.12 -10.24 12.36
CA ILE A 96 8.32 -10.10 13.81
C ILE A 96 7.05 -10.32 14.63
N ARG A 97 5.86 -10.12 14.04
CA ARG A 97 4.59 -10.31 14.75
C ARG A 97 4.29 -11.78 15.00
N PHE A 98 4.77 -12.69 14.14
CA PHE A 98 4.62 -14.13 14.36
C PHE A 98 5.44 -14.63 15.55
N TYR A 99 6.45 -13.90 16.01
CA TYR A 99 7.21 -14.28 17.22
C TYR A 99 6.47 -14.01 18.54
N THR A 100 5.29 -13.38 18.48
CA THR A 100 4.46 -13.12 19.67
C THR A 100 3.39 -14.17 19.92
N VAL A 101 3.22 -15.13 19.02
CA VAL A 101 2.25 -16.23 19.17
C VAL A 101 2.88 -17.42 19.90
N PRO A 102 2.12 -18.16 20.72
CA PRO A 102 2.65 -19.25 21.55
C PRO A 102 2.99 -20.52 20.76
N ASP A 103 2.39 -20.72 19.59
CA ASP A 103 2.49 -21.98 18.83
C ASP A 103 2.38 -21.75 17.31
N ALA A 104 3.02 -22.62 16.52
CA ALA A 104 3.01 -22.56 15.06
C ALA A 104 1.62 -22.78 14.44
N GLY A 105 0.77 -23.61 15.05
CA GLY A 105 -0.62 -23.77 14.67
C GLY A 105 -1.44 -22.50 14.89
N ALA A 106 -1.22 -21.80 16.00
CA ALA A 106 -1.83 -20.49 16.26
C ALA A 106 -1.37 -19.43 15.25
N ALA A 107 -0.08 -19.43 14.88
CA ALA A 107 0.45 -18.56 13.83
C ALA A 107 -0.29 -18.76 12.49
N ARG A 108 -0.43 -20.01 12.04
CA ARG A 108 -1.12 -20.34 10.78
C ARG A 108 -2.59 -19.91 10.77
N ARG A 109 -3.31 -20.11 11.88
CA ARG A 109 -4.70 -19.62 12.00
C ARG A 109 -4.78 -18.10 11.93
N SER A 110 -3.83 -17.40 12.56
CA SER A 110 -3.75 -15.94 12.49
C SER A 110 -3.49 -15.46 11.06
N VAL A 111 -2.61 -16.12 10.30
CA VAL A 111 -2.41 -15.84 8.87
C VAL A 111 -3.70 -16.06 8.07
N GLY A 112 -4.44 -17.15 8.34
CA GLY A 112 -5.72 -17.42 7.70
C GLY A 112 -6.74 -16.29 7.88
N TRP A 113 -6.92 -15.80 9.11
CA TRP A 113 -7.80 -14.66 9.39
C TRP A 113 -7.31 -13.37 8.74
N ALA A 114 -6.00 -13.10 8.78
CA ALA A 114 -5.44 -11.92 8.14
C ALA A 114 -5.70 -11.93 6.62
N MET A 115 -5.47 -13.06 5.95
CA MET A 115 -5.76 -13.23 4.52
C MET A 115 -7.25 -13.05 4.21
N PHE A 116 -8.15 -13.53 5.08
CA PHE A 116 -9.59 -13.34 4.92
C PHE A 116 -9.98 -11.85 4.92
N PHE A 117 -9.54 -11.08 5.91
CA PHE A 117 -9.87 -9.64 5.97
C PHE A 117 -9.21 -8.84 4.84
N VAL A 118 -7.98 -9.18 4.46
CA VAL A 118 -7.31 -8.58 3.29
C VAL A 118 -8.09 -8.88 2.02
N ALA A 119 -8.53 -10.12 1.81
CA ALA A 119 -9.33 -10.50 0.64
C ALA A 119 -10.65 -9.72 0.59
N VAL A 120 -11.35 -9.61 1.72
CA VAL A 120 -12.59 -8.81 1.81
C VAL A 120 -12.36 -7.36 1.40
N LEU A 121 -11.31 -6.72 1.92
CA LEU A 121 -10.99 -5.32 1.57
C LEU A 121 -10.60 -5.17 0.10
N TYR A 122 -9.69 -6.02 -0.40
CA TYR A 122 -9.18 -5.91 -1.77
C TYR A 122 -10.23 -6.24 -2.83
N LEU A 123 -11.11 -7.21 -2.58
CA LEU A 123 -12.24 -7.50 -3.48
C LEU A 123 -13.29 -6.39 -3.47
N THR A 124 -13.40 -5.65 -2.37
CA THR A 124 -14.32 -4.51 -2.27
C THR A 124 -13.78 -3.28 -3.00
N ALA A 125 -12.46 -3.12 -3.12
CA ALA A 125 -11.89 -1.89 -3.67
C ALA A 125 -12.30 -1.57 -5.13
N PRO A 126 -12.26 -2.52 -6.08
CA PRO A 126 -12.79 -2.29 -7.42
C PRO A 126 -14.30 -1.99 -7.42
N ALA A 127 -15.07 -2.67 -6.57
CA ALA A 127 -16.50 -2.43 -6.43
C ALA A 127 -16.77 -1.00 -5.92
N TYR A 128 -16.04 -0.55 -4.90
CA TYR A 128 -16.14 0.80 -4.36
C TYR A 128 -15.85 1.84 -5.44
N ALA A 129 -14.77 1.67 -6.20
CA ALA A 129 -14.41 2.57 -7.28
C ALA A 129 -15.49 2.61 -8.39
N ALA A 130 -16.06 1.46 -8.76
CA ALA A 130 -17.15 1.38 -9.73
C ALA A 130 -18.40 2.11 -9.24
N PHE A 131 -18.90 1.80 -8.04
CA PHE A 131 -20.08 2.47 -7.48
C PHE A 131 -19.87 3.99 -7.31
N SER A 132 -18.68 4.41 -6.88
CA SER A 132 -18.33 5.83 -6.79
C SER A 132 -18.39 6.53 -8.16
N ARG A 133 -17.82 5.90 -9.20
CA ARG A 133 -17.87 6.44 -10.56
C ARG A 133 -19.30 6.50 -11.11
N TRP A 134 -20.09 5.46 -10.87
CA TRP A 134 -21.50 5.45 -11.25
C TRP A 134 -22.26 6.61 -10.60
N GLU A 135 -22.10 6.81 -9.28
CA GLU A 135 -22.71 7.92 -8.55
C GLU A 135 -22.31 9.29 -9.10
N ILE A 136 -21.03 9.48 -9.46
CA ILE A 136 -20.56 10.72 -10.11
C ILE A 136 -21.26 10.93 -11.46
N LEU A 137 -21.24 9.91 -12.32
CA LEU A 137 -21.81 10.00 -13.68
C LEU A 137 -23.32 10.27 -13.66
N GLN A 138 -24.04 9.70 -12.69
CA GLN A 138 -25.49 9.80 -12.60
C GLN A 138 -25.96 11.05 -11.85
N ASN A 139 -25.35 11.37 -10.71
CA ASN A 139 -25.90 12.33 -9.75
C ASN A 139 -25.12 13.65 -9.66
N VAL A 140 -23.93 13.73 -10.25
CA VAL A 140 -23.09 14.94 -10.22
C VAL A 140 -23.07 15.62 -11.58
N ILE A 141 -22.81 14.85 -12.64
CA ILE A 141 -22.70 15.37 -14.01
C ILE A 141 -24.07 15.76 -14.55
N GLY A 142 -24.13 16.87 -15.30
CA GLY A 142 -25.37 17.42 -15.86
C GLY A 142 -26.14 18.35 -14.91
N ASN A 143 -25.68 18.52 -13.67
CA ASN A 143 -26.23 19.54 -12.77
C ASN A 143 -25.60 20.91 -13.01
N SER A 144 -26.30 21.99 -12.66
CA SER A 144 -25.72 23.32 -12.72
C SER A 144 -24.60 23.48 -11.70
N ILE A 145 -23.49 24.10 -12.12
CA ILE A 145 -22.29 24.34 -11.28
C ILE A 145 -22.66 25.15 -10.02
N GLY A 146 -23.59 26.11 -10.15
CA GLY A 146 -24.05 26.93 -9.02
C GLY A 146 -24.98 26.21 -8.04
N ALA A 147 -25.49 25.03 -8.39
CA ALA A 147 -26.39 24.22 -7.57
C ALA A 147 -25.70 22.97 -7.00
N LEU A 148 -24.37 22.87 -7.12
CA LEU A 148 -23.62 21.76 -6.56
C LEU A 148 -23.70 21.76 -5.03
N PRO A 149 -23.81 20.58 -4.38
CA PRO A 149 -23.94 20.52 -2.93
C PRO A 149 -22.65 20.96 -2.22
N ASP A 150 -22.77 21.31 -0.94
CA ASP A 150 -21.67 21.87 -0.12
C ASP A 150 -20.37 21.05 -0.13
N TRP A 151 -20.46 19.72 -0.31
CA TRP A 151 -19.28 18.86 -0.42
C TRP A 151 -18.37 19.29 -1.56
N ALA A 152 -18.92 19.68 -2.72
CA ALA A 152 -18.12 20.09 -3.87
C ALA A 152 -17.30 21.34 -3.56
N ALA A 153 -17.89 22.32 -2.87
CA ALA A 153 -17.20 23.51 -2.40
C ALA A 153 -16.13 23.19 -1.35
N ASN A 154 -16.42 22.29 -0.39
CA ASN A 154 -15.46 21.89 0.65
C ASN A 154 -14.21 21.24 0.06
N TRP A 155 -14.38 20.31 -0.89
CA TRP A 155 -13.26 19.63 -1.53
C TRP A 155 -12.54 20.51 -2.56
N ALA A 156 -13.24 21.46 -3.20
CA ALA A 156 -12.61 22.48 -4.03
C ALA A 156 -11.72 23.41 -3.20
N ASN A 157 -12.19 23.89 -2.04
CA ASN A 157 -11.40 24.67 -1.10
C ASN A 157 -10.20 23.90 -0.55
N ALA A 158 -10.34 22.58 -0.39
CA ALA A 158 -9.23 21.71 0.00
C ALA A 158 -8.19 21.52 -1.12
N GLY A 159 -8.49 21.93 -2.37
CA GLY A 159 -7.63 21.74 -3.54
C GLY A 159 -7.61 20.32 -4.08
N LEU A 160 -8.60 19.48 -3.71
CA LEU A 160 -8.71 18.07 -4.12
C LEU A 160 -9.81 17.85 -5.18
N LEU A 161 -10.52 18.91 -5.52
CA LEU A 161 -11.54 18.93 -6.56
C LEU A 161 -11.37 20.22 -7.37
N THR A 162 -11.35 20.11 -8.69
CA THR A 162 -11.28 21.26 -9.59
C THR A 162 -12.48 21.21 -10.51
N ILE A 163 -13.25 22.29 -10.54
CA ILE A 163 -14.33 22.51 -11.49
C ILE A 163 -13.92 23.69 -12.36
N THR A 164 -13.85 23.47 -13.68
CA THR A 164 -13.57 24.54 -14.65
C THR A 164 -14.59 24.46 -15.75
N ASP A 165 -15.50 25.43 -15.78
CA ASP A 165 -16.47 25.57 -16.87
C ASP A 165 -15.72 25.97 -18.15
N LEU A 166 -15.64 25.04 -19.10
CA LEU A 166 -14.88 25.20 -20.34
C LEU A 166 -15.72 25.84 -21.45
N ASN A 167 -17.05 25.65 -21.39
CA ASN A 167 -17.96 26.03 -22.46
C ASN A 167 -18.86 27.24 -22.09
N GLY A 168 -18.87 27.64 -20.81
CA GLY A 168 -19.61 28.78 -20.27
C GLY A 168 -21.12 28.55 -20.12
N ASP A 169 -21.60 27.31 -20.20
CA ASP A 169 -23.03 26.96 -20.16
C ASP A 169 -23.58 26.81 -18.71
N GLY A 170 -22.69 26.81 -17.71
CA GLY A 170 -23.05 26.67 -16.30
C GLY A 170 -23.56 25.29 -15.90
N ILE A 171 -23.40 24.26 -16.76
CA ILE A 171 -23.76 22.86 -16.54
C ILE A 171 -22.47 22.05 -16.41
N LEU A 172 -22.33 21.31 -15.31
CA LEU A 172 -21.13 20.52 -15.06
C LEU A 172 -21.02 19.34 -16.01
N GLN A 173 -19.98 19.32 -16.85
CA GLN A 173 -19.64 18.20 -17.72
C GLN A 173 -18.51 17.33 -17.13
N PHE A 174 -18.38 16.08 -17.61
CA PHE A 174 -17.33 15.17 -17.11
C PHE A 174 -15.92 15.73 -17.31
N GLY A 175 -15.65 16.37 -18.45
CA GLY A 175 -14.34 16.97 -18.76
C GLY A 175 -14.00 18.21 -17.92
N GLU A 176 -14.99 18.78 -17.24
CA GLU A 176 -14.87 19.98 -16.42
C GLU A 176 -14.67 19.65 -14.94
N LEU A 177 -14.93 18.39 -14.56
CA LEU A 177 -14.79 17.87 -13.21
C LEU A 177 -13.51 17.05 -13.09
N ARG A 178 -12.56 17.52 -12.29
CA ARG A 178 -11.38 16.76 -11.90
C ARG A 178 -11.40 16.48 -10.41
N ILE A 179 -11.56 15.22 -10.04
CA ILE A 179 -11.48 14.73 -8.67
C ILE A 179 -10.14 14.05 -8.47
N ASP A 180 -9.43 14.40 -7.41
CA ASP A 180 -8.18 13.73 -7.04
C ASP A 180 -8.46 12.26 -6.64
N PRO A 181 -7.72 11.26 -7.16
CA PRO A 181 -7.92 9.85 -6.79
C PRO A 181 -7.87 9.59 -5.28
N ASP A 182 -7.08 10.38 -4.53
CA ASP A 182 -6.89 10.20 -3.09
C ASP A 182 -8.12 10.60 -2.26
N VAL A 183 -9.04 11.40 -2.83
CA VAL A 183 -10.25 11.84 -2.13
C VAL A 183 -11.46 10.97 -2.39
N VAL A 184 -11.45 10.14 -3.44
CA VAL A 184 -12.62 9.38 -3.91
C VAL A 184 -13.29 8.61 -2.78
N VAL A 185 -12.52 7.86 -1.97
CA VAL A 185 -13.07 7.07 -0.86
C VAL A 185 -13.70 7.95 0.22
N LEU A 186 -13.10 9.10 0.54
CA LEU A 186 -13.60 10.02 1.56
C LEU A 186 -14.83 10.80 1.09
N ALA A 187 -14.86 11.20 -0.18
CA ALA A 187 -15.94 12.00 -0.75
C ALA A 187 -17.15 11.17 -1.19
N THR A 188 -16.98 9.88 -1.51
CA THR A 188 -18.08 9.03 -2.03
C THR A 188 -19.34 9.02 -1.16
N PRO A 189 -19.28 8.92 0.18
CA PRO A 189 -20.48 9.02 1.01
C PRO A 189 -21.22 10.35 0.84
N GLU A 190 -20.50 11.45 0.67
CA GLU A 190 -21.07 12.79 0.48
C GLU A 190 -21.64 12.96 -0.93
N ILE A 191 -20.93 12.47 -1.95
CA ILE A 191 -21.36 12.42 -3.36
C ILE A 191 -22.68 11.66 -3.47
N ALA A 192 -22.75 10.49 -2.84
CA ALA A 192 -23.92 9.62 -2.82
C ALA A 192 -25.05 10.13 -1.91
N ARG A 193 -24.86 11.26 -1.22
CA ARG A 193 -25.82 11.85 -0.27
C ARG A 193 -26.20 10.89 0.86
N LEU A 194 -25.25 10.07 1.32
CA LEU A 194 -25.42 9.23 2.51
C LEU A 194 -25.46 10.09 3.77
N SER A 195 -25.96 9.53 4.87
CA SER A 195 -26.03 10.21 6.17
C SER A 195 -24.66 10.71 6.62
N GLN A 196 -24.62 11.88 7.28
CA GLN A 196 -23.40 12.47 7.83
C GLN A 196 -22.65 11.53 8.77
N THR A 197 -23.36 10.64 9.48
CA THR A 197 -22.76 9.62 10.35
C THR A 197 -21.88 8.65 9.55
N ILE A 198 -22.27 8.32 8.32
CA ILE A 198 -21.51 7.43 7.44
C ILE A 198 -20.26 8.17 6.93
N ALA A 199 -20.40 9.41 6.47
CA ALA A 199 -19.25 10.23 6.08
C ALA A 199 -18.23 10.38 7.22
N ALA A 200 -18.71 10.65 8.45
CA ALA A 200 -17.87 10.72 9.64
C ALA A 200 -17.20 9.39 9.98
N LEU A 201 -17.90 8.25 9.79
CA LEU A 201 -17.33 6.92 9.96
C LEU A 201 -16.21 6.65 8.95
N VAL A 202 -16.39 7.03 7.68
CA VAL A 202 -15.36 6.88 6.64
C VAL A 202 -14.14 7.73 6.96
N ALA A 203 -14.33 8.99 7.36
CA ALA A 203 -13.23 9.86 7.80
C ALA A 203 -12.49 9.29 9.02
N ALA A 204 -13.22 8.79 10.02
CA ALA A 204 -12.63 8.13 11.20
C ALA A 204 -11.87 6.85 10.82
N GLY A 205 -12.40 6.05 9.89
CA GLY A 205 -11.73 4.87 9.36
C GLY A 205 -10.45 5.18 8.59
N GLY A 206 -10.47 6.21 7.75
CA GLY A 206 -9.28 6.70 7.03
C GLY A 206 -8.19 7.17 8.00
N LEU A 207 -8.57 7.91 9.05
CA LEU A 207 -7.63 8.32 10.10
C LEU A 207 -7.09 7.11 10.89
N ALA A 208 -7.95 6.16 11.25
CA ALA A 208 -7.56 4.93 11.94
C ALA A 208 -6.56 4.10 11.11
N ALA A 209 -6.76 4.02 9.79
CA ALA A 209 -5.86 3.36 8.86
C ALA A 209 -4.48 4.02 8.84
N ALA A 210 -4.45 5.35 8.67
CA ALA A 210 -3.22 6.12 8.62
C ALA A 210 -2.42 6.01 9.93
N LEU A 211 -3.10 6.12 11.08
CA LEU A 211 -2.48 6.01 12.40
C LEU A 211 -1.94 4.60 12.68
N SER A 212 -2.66 3.55 12.27
CA SER A 212 -2.23 2.16 12.44
C SER A 212 -0.94 1.87 11.66
N THR A 213 -0.86 2.29 10.40
CA THR A 213 0.34 2.13 9.57
C THR A 213 1.51 2.97 10.09
N ALA A 214 1.25 4.22 10.46
CA ALA A 214 2.28 5.10 11.02
C ALA A 214 2.89 4.50 12.29
N ASP A 215 2.07 4.00 13.20
CA ASP A 215 2.54 3.36 14.43
C ASP A 215 3.40 2.12 14.15
N GLY A 216 2.95 1.27 13.22
CA GLY A 216 3.70 0.08 12.80
C GLY A 216 5.08 0.41 12.22
N LEU A 217 5.16 1.38 11.31
CA LEU A 217 6.42 1.80 10.68
C LEU A 217 7.35 2.52 11.66
N LEU A 218 6.82 3.40 12.53
CA LEU A 218 7.62 4.09 13.55
C LEU A 218 8.21 3.10 14.56
N MET A 219 7.47 2.05 14.92
CA MET A 219 8.00 0.98 15.79
C MET A 219 9.19 0.25 15.13
N VAL A 220 9.12 -0.01 13.83
CA VAL A 220 10.20 -0.65 13.07
C VAL A 220 11.43 0.24 13.05
N ILE A 221 11.26 1.53 12.78
CA ILE A 221 12.35 2.51 12.84
C ILE A 221 12.96 2.56 14.24
N ALA A 222 12.12 2.56 15.28
CA ALA A 222 12.58 2.56 16.67
C ALA A 222 13.46 1.34 16.98
N SER A 223 13.01 0.15 16.57
CA SER A 223 13.74 -1.10 16.79
C SER A 223 15.04 -1.16 15.98
N ALA A 224 14.99 -0.80 14.70
CA ALA A 224 16.15 -0.78 13.82
C ALA A 224 17.22 0.20 14.34
N MET A 225 16.82 1.38 14.78
CA MET A 225 17.76 2.39 15.29
C MET A 225 18.31 2.05 16.67
N ALA A 226 17.46 1.60 17.61
CA ALA A 226 17.90 1.35 18.98
C ALA A 226 18.60 0.00 19.17
N HIS A 227 18.10 -1.06 18.55
CA HIS A 227 18.62 -2.41 18.72
C HIS A 227 19.67 -2.76 17.64
N ASP A 228 19.31 -2.62 16.36
CA ASP A 228 20.17 -3.09 15.27
C ASP A 228 21.34 -2.15 14.99
N PHE A 229 21.10 -0.85 14.96
CA PHE A 229 22.14 0.14 14.74
C PHE A 229 22.86 0.47 16.05
N TYR A 230 22.20 1.12 17.01
CA TYR A 230 22.89 1.65 18.18
C TYR A 230 23.43 0.56 19.11
N ALA A 231 22.57 -0.32 19.62
CA ALA A 231 23.00 -1.32 20.60
C ALA A 231 23.92 -2.39 19.99
N ARG A 232 23.67 -2.86 18.76
CA ARG A 232 24.46 -3.96 18.19
C ARG A 232 25.75 -3.51 17.48
N THR A 233 25.74 -2.35 16.81
CA THR A 233 26.92 -1.89 16.03
C THR A 233 27.70 -0.76 16.69
N LEU A 234 27.04 0.22 17.32
CA LEU A 234 27.73 1.40 17.85
C LEU A 234 28.19 1.24 19.31
N ASN A 235 27.30 0.76 20.20
CA ASN A 235 27.58 0.62 21.63
C ASN A 235 26.87 -0.62 22.25
N PRO A 236 27.51 -1.80 22.18
CA PRO A 236 27.04 -3.06 22.79
C PRO A 236 26.71 -2.97 24.28
N GLY A 237 27.43 -2.14 25.03
CA GLY A 237 27.25 -1.95 26.47
C GLY A 237 26.18 -0.92 26.87
N ALA A 238 25.45 -0.33 25.91
CA ALA A 238 24.52 0.75 26.21
C ALA A 238 23.44 0.35 27.21
N SER A 239 23.25 1.16 28.25
CA SER A 239 22.22 0.94 29.27
C SER A 239 20.80 1.01 28.69
N PRO A 240 19.80 0.32 29.29
CA PRO A 240 18.43 0.34 28.80
C PRO A 240 17.84 1.75 28.64
N ARG A 241 18.21 2.68 29.54
CA ARG A 241 17.77 4.08 29.50
C ARG A 241 18.26 4.80 28.24
N VAL A 242 19.53 4.60 27.87
CA VAL A 242 20.12 5.23 26.68
C VAL A 242 19.51 4.64 25.41
N ARG A 243 19.29 3.32 25.35
CA ARG A 243 18.63 2.67 24.22
C ARG A 243 17.21 3.22 23.98
N LEU A 244 16.44 3.41 25.06
CA LEU A 244 15.12 4.01 24.98
C LEU A 244 15.16 5.48 24.54
N LEU A 245 16.15 6.26 24.99
CA LEU A 245 16.32 7.64 24.55
C LEU A 245 16.62 7.70 23.04
N VAL A 246 17.55 6.88 22.56
CA VAL A 246 17.90 6.81 21.12
C VAL A 246 16.69 6.41 20.28
N SER A 247 15.91 5.41 20.72
CA SER A 247 14.69 5.02 19.99
C SER A 247 13.68 6.16 19.90
N ARG A 248 13.44 6.88 21.01
CA ARG A 248 12.49 8.00 21.04
C ARG A 248 12.94 9.17 20.17
N VAL A 249 14.22 9.51 20.20
CA VAL A 249 14.79 10.57 19.35
C VAL A 249 14.69 10.17 17.87
N ALA A 250 15.03 8.92 17.52
CA ALA A 250 14.92 8.44 16.15
C ALA A 250 13.47 8.47 15.63
N VAL A 251 12.50 8.03 16.43
CA VAL A 251 11.07 8.10 16.10
C VAL A 251 10.62 9.55 15.91
N PHE A 252 11.03 10.45 16.80
CA PHE A 252 10.69 11.87 16.68
C PHE A 252 11.25 12.49 15.40
N LEU A 253 12.53 12.26 15.10
CA LEU A 253 13.16 12.77 13.88
C LEU A 253 12.50 12.20 12.61
N ALA A 254 12.19 10.90 12.61
CA ALA A 254 11.48 10.27 11.50
C ALA A 254 10.06 10.85 11.31
N ALA A 255 9.33 11.10 12.40
CA ALA A 255 8.01 11.71 12.35
C ALA A 255 8.06 13.15 11.83
N VAL A 256 9.04 13.95 12.26
CA VAL A 256 9.25 15.32 11.75
C VAL A 256 9.60 15.31 10.25
N ALA A 257 10.49 14.41 9.82
CA ALA A 257 10.83 14.26 8.41
C ALA A 257 9.60 13.84 7.56
N ALA A 258 8.82 12.89 8.05
CA ALA A 258 7.58 12.46 7.39
C ALA A 258 6.56 13.59 7.31
N ALA A 259 6.37 14.37 8.38
CA ALA A 259 5.48 15.53 8.39
C ALA A 259 5.94 16.61 7.40
N PHE A 260 7.24 16.89 7.33
CA PHE A 260 7.81 17.85 6.38
C PHE A 260 7.57 17.45 4.93
N VAL A 261 7.70 16.16 4.60
CA VAL A 261 7.40 15.64 3.26
C VAL A 261 5.89 15.69 2.99
N ALA A 262 5.05 15.33 3.96
CA ALA A 262 3.59 15.31 3.82
C ALA A 262 3.00 16.71 3.55
N ILE A 263 3.56 17.77 4.15
CA ILE A 263 3.12 19.16 3.93
C ILE A 263 3.25 19.57 2.45
N ARG A 264 4.17 18.98 1.69
CA ARG A 264 4.37 19.31 0.28
C ARG A 264 3.27 18.80 -0.66
N ARG A 265 2.30 18.01 -0.16
CA ARG A 265 1.18 17.44 -0.95
C ARG A 265 1.64 16.88 -2.30
N LEU A 266 2.65 16.02 -2.26
CA LEU A 266 3.19 15.36 -3.44
C LEU A 266 2.12 14.41 -4.01
N GLY A 267 1.56 14.71 -5.19
CA GLY A 267 0.58 13.88 -5.90
C GLY A 267 1.14 12.57 -6.49
N ILE A 268 2.13 11.98 -5.80
CA ILE A 268 2.87 10.77 -6.21
C ILE A 268 2.85 9.71 -5.10
N ILE A 269 1.84 9.71 -4.24
CA ILE A 269 1.76 8.81 -3.08
C ILE A 269 1.81 7.35 -3.52
N VAL A 270 1.00 6.97 -4.52
CA VAL A 270 0.99 5.61 -5.09
C VAL A 270 2.37 5.22 -5.63
N GLN A 271 3.06 6.14 -6.29
CA GLN A 271 4.40 5.90 -6.85
C GLN A 271 5.45 5.74 -5.75
N LEU A 272 5.43 6.56 -4.69
CA LEU A 272 6.34 6.44 -3.55
C LEU A 272 6.17 5.08 -2.85
N VAL A 273 4.93 4.62 -2.68
CA VAL A 273 4.64 3.30 -2.14
C VAL A 273 5.19 2.23 -3.06
N ALA A 274 4.89 2.27 -4.36
CA ALA A 274 5.39 1.29 -5.31
C ALA A 274 6.93 1.22 -5.36
N TRP A 275 7.62 2.35 -5.24
CA TRP A 275 9.08 2.39 -5.13
C TRP A 275 9.59 1.69 -3.87
N ALA A 276 8.99 1.98 -2.71
CA ALA A 276 9.34 1.33 -1.45
C ALA A 276 9.18 -0.20 -1.52
N PHE A 277 8.08 -0.69 -2.09
CA PHE A 277 7.83 -2.11 -2.28
C PHE A 277 8.78 -2.74 -3.31
N SER A 278 9.11 -2.03 -4.40
CA SER A 278 10.12 -2.46 -5.36
C SER A 278 11.50 -2.65 -4.73
N PHE A 279 11.92 -1.74 -3.86
CA PHE A 279 13.16 -1.91 -3.09
C PHE A 279 13.09 -3.09 -2.13
N ALA A 280 11.99 -3.24 -1.39
CA ALA A 280 11.81 -4.36 -0.47
C ALA A 280 11.85 -5.71 -1.21
N ALA A 281 11.17 -5.80 -2.35
CA ALA A 281 11.13 -6.98 -3.20
C ALA A 281 12.53 -7.32 -3.74
N ALA A 282 13.25 -6.35 -4.29
CA ALA A 282 14.58 -6.58 -4.86
C ALA A 282 15.66 -6.86 -3.81
N THR A 283 15.46 -6.44 -2.56
CA THR A 283 16.51 -6.50 -1.53
C THR A 283 16.30 -7.66 -0.55
N PHE A 284 15.12 -7.76 0.07
CA PHE A 284 14.91 -8.68 1.19
C PHE A 284 14.35 -10.03 0.75
N PHE A 285 13.43 -10.05 -0.21
CA PHE A 285 12.72 -11.26 -0.59
C PHE A 285 13.64 -12.41 -1.07
N PRO A 286 14.59 -12.19 -2.01
CA PRO A 286 15.50 -13.24 -2.46
C PRO A 286 16.32 -13.86 -1.33
N ILE A 287 16.69 -13.05 -0.33
CA ILE A 287 17.53 -13.48 0.79
C ILE A 287 16.72 -14.28 1.80
N LEU A 288 15.47 -13.89 2.05
CA LEU A 288 14.56 -14.66 2.88
C LEU A 288 14.31 -16.04 2.25
N VAL A 289 14.05 -16.08 0.94
CA VAL A 289 13.86 -17.36 0.22
C VAL A 289 15.13 -18.21 0.26
N LEU A 290 16.28 -17.67 -0.12
CA LEU A 290 17.52 -18.44 -0.12
C LEU A 290 17.98 -18.84 1.29
N GLY A 291 17.75 -18.00 2.29
CA GLY A 291 18.08 -18.29 3.69
C GLY A 291 17.28 -19.45 4.27
N ILE A 292 16.01 -19.60 3.86
CA ILE A 292 15.14 -20.72 4.30
C ILE A 292 15.36 -21.96 3.42
N PHE A 293 15.43 -21.78 2.10
CA PHE A 293 15.36 -22.87 1.12
C PHE A 293 16.72 -23.32 0.55
N TRP A 294 17.84 -22.65 0.86
CA TRP A 294 19.15 -23.04 0.35
C TRP A 294 20.27 -23.05 1.42
N LYS A 295 20.73 -24.26 1.79
CA LYS A 295 21.75 -24.48 2.84
C LYS A 295 23.09 -23.79 2.58
N ARG A 296 23.41 -23.47 1.33
CA ARG A 296 24.70 -22.88 0.94
C ARG A 296 24.69 -21.34 1.00
N ALA A 297 23.53 -20.72 1.21
CA ALA A 297 23.42 -19.28 1.38
C ALA A 297 24.27 -18.81 2.58
N ASN A 298 25.09 -17.78 2.37
CA ASN A 298 25.93 -17.21 3.43
C ASN A 298 25.82 -15.68 3.50
N GLY A 299 26.31 -15.10 4.59
CA GLY A 299 26.17 -13.66 4.85
C GLY A 299 26.84 -12.77 3.79
N ARG A 300 27.99 -13.20 3.24
CA ARG A 300 28.68 -12.44 2.18
C ARG A 300 27.87 -12.41 0.89
N GLY A 301 27.32 -13.56 0.50
CA GLY A 301 26.43 -13.66 -0.65
C GLY A 301 25.16 -12.84 -0.46
N ALA A 302 24.55 -12.92 0.72
CA ALA A 302 23.36 -12.13 1.04
C ALA A 302 23.62 -10.62 0.89
N VAL A 303 24.69 -10.08 1.51
CA VAL A 303 25.01 -8.65 1.41
C VAL A 303 25.31 -8.23 -0.05
N ALA A 304 26.08 -9.03 -0.79
CA ALA A 304 26.35 -8.74 -2.19
C ALA A 304 25.07 -8.73 -3.04
N GLY A 305 24.16 -9.69 -2.79
CA GLY A 305 22.85 -9.75 -3.43
C GLY A 305 21.97 -8.54 -3.11
N MET A 306 21.90 -8.10 -1.84
CA MET A 306 21.18 -6.90 -1.42
C MET A 306 21.64 -5.68 -2.20
N VAL A 307 22.96 -5.45 -2.21
CA VAL A 307 23.56 -4.28 -2.85
C VAL A 307 23.35 -4.31 -4.35
N ALA A 308 23.52 -5.47 -5.00
CA ALA A 308 23.30 -5.61 -6.43
C ALA A 308 21.82 -5.44 -6.82
N GLY A 309 20.89 -6.08 -6.10
CA GLY A 309 19.46 -5.97 -6.36
C GLY A 309 18.91 -4.57 -6.15
N MET A 310 19.34 -3.92 -5.06
CA MET A 310 19.02 -2.51 -4.79
C MET A 310 19.63 -1.59 -5.83
N GLY A 311 20.90 -1.80 -6.20
CA GLY A 311 21.62 -1.00 -7.19
C GLY A 311 20.97 -1.05 -8.57
N VAL A 312 20.58 -2.24 -9.04
CA VAL A 312 19.87 -2.40 -10.32
C VAL A 312 18.49 -1.75 -10.29
N THR A 313 17.73 -1.95 -9.22
CA THR A 313 16.42 -1.31 -9.04
C THR A 313 16.55 0.22 -9.06
N LEU A 314 17.50 0.76 -8.31
CA LEU A 314 17.73 2.21 -8.23
C LEU A 314 18.20 2.77 -9.57
N LEU A 315 19.13 2.09 -10.25
CA LEU A 315 19.61 2.51 -11.56
C LEU A 315 18.47 2.54 -12.58
N TYR A 316 17.65 1.50 -12.63
CA TYR A 316 16.49 1.45 -13.53
C TYR A 316 15.50 2.58 -13.24
N MET A 317 15.18 2.82 -11.96
CA MET A 317 14.30 3.91 -11.55
C MET A 317 14.88 5.26 -12.00
N LEU A 318 16.16 5.54 -11.74
CA LEU A 318 16.79 6.80 -12.11
C LEU A 318 16.81 7.02 -13.62
N VAL A 319 17.17 6.00 -14.40
CA VAL A 319 17.20 6.12 -15.87
C VAL A 319 15.80 6.36 -16.42
N ASN A 320 14.78 5.65 -15.93
CA ASN A 320 13.40 5.83 -16.38
C ASN A 320 12.78 7.16 -15.90
N VAL A 321 13.17 7.69 -14.74
CA VAL A 321 12.74 9.03 -14.28
C VAL A 321 13.36 10.13 -15.14
N VAL A 322 14.63 9.98 -15.55
CA VAL A 322 15.31 10.94 -16.43
C VAL A 322 14.81 10.83 -17.87
N ASN A 323 14.57 9.62 -18.36
CA ASN A 323 14.04 9.35 -19.69
C ASN A 323 12.83 8.41 -19.60
N PRO A 324 11.60 8.95 -19.49
CA PRO A 324 10.37 8.16 -19.38
C PRO A 324 10.09 7.25 -20.57
N GLU A 325 10.57 7.60 -21.77
CA GLU A 325 10.45 6.77 -22.97
C GLU A 325 11.34 5.53 -22.90
N TRP A 326 12.42 5.59 -22.12
CA TRP A 326 13.26 4.44 -21.87
C TRP A 326 12.57 3.50 -20.88
N ASN A 327 11.89 2.49 -21.40
CA ASN A 327 11.30 1.41 -20.64
C ASN A 327 11.61 0.06 -21.30
N ILE A 328 11.83 -0.97 -20.48
CA ILE A 328 12.00 -2.34 -20.94
C ILE A 328 10.63 -3.01 -20.90
N LEU A 329 10.13 -3.49 -22.04
CA LEU A 329 8.81 -4.16 -22.15
C LEU A 329 7.62 -3.30 -21.69
N GLY A 330 7.73 -1.97 -21.71
CA GLY A 330 6.68 -1.08 -21.19
C GLY A 330 6.66 -0.97 -19.66
N ILE A 331 7.65 -1.51 -18.95
CA ILE A 331 7.75 -1.47 -17.49
C ILE A 331 8.33 -0.13 -17.05
N THR A 332 7.59 0.62 -16.25
CA THR A 332 7.99 1.95 -15.75
C THR A 332 8.81 1.84 -14.46
N ASN A 333 9.32 2.97 -13.97
CA ASN A 333 10.03 3.05 -12.68
C ASN A 333 9.21 2.50 -11.48
N VAL A 334 7.88 2.49 -11.58
CA VAL A 334 6.96 2.06 -10.51
C VAL A 334 7.15 0.58 -10.17
N ALA A 335 7.50 -0.24 -11.16
CA ALA A 335 7.68 -1.69 -11.04
C ALA A 335 9.15 -2.13 -11.25
N ALA A 336 10.10 -1.23 -11.04
CA ALA A 336 11.53 -1.48 -11.29
C ALA A 336 12.12 -2.65 -10.48
N GLY A 337 11.50 -3.00 -9.35
CA GLY A 337 11.94 -4.11 -8.50
C GLY A 337 12.03 -5.44 -9.25
N ILE A 338 11.23 -5.63 -10.31
CA ILE A 338 11.21 -6.84 -11.13
C ILE A 338 12.59 -7.19 -11.73
N PHE A 339 13.43 -6.18 -12.00
CA PHE A 339 14.77 -6.37 -12.53
C PHE A 339 15.80 -6.63 -11.42
N GLY A 340 15.63 -6.01 -10.24
CA GLY A 340 16.53 -6.21 -9.10
C GLY A 340 16.39 -7.58 -8.44
N ILE A 341 15.18 -8.15 -8.43
CA ILE A 341 14.89 -9.48 -7.85
C ILE A 341 15.77 -10.60 -8.44
N PRO A 342 15.78 -10.85 -9.77
CA PRO A 342 16.59 -11.91 -10.37
C PRO A 342 18.09 -11.64 -10.21
N VAL A 343 18.52 -10.38 -10.24
CA VAL A 343 19.92 -10.01 -10.02
C VAL A 343 20.36 -10.36 -8.60
N ASN A 344 19.54 -10.06 -7.59
CA ASN A 344 19.84 -10.43 -6.22
C ASN A 344 19.93 -11.95 -6.06
N PHE A 345 18.98 -12.72 -6.62
CA PHE A 345 19.07 -14.19 -6.62
C PHE A 345 20.39 -14.67 -7.23
N LEU A 346 20.72 -14.18 -8.43
CA LEU A 346 21.93 -14.58 -9.15
C LEU A 346 23.20 -14.23 -8.38
N VAL A 347 23.34 -12.99 -7.93
CA VAL A 347 24.53 -12.52 -7.19
C VAL A 347 24.66 -13.23 -5.85
N THR A 348 23.55 -13.42 -5.13
CA THR A 348 23.57 -14.19 -3.88
C THR A 348 24.05 -15.62 -4.12
N ILE A 349 23.57 -16.28 -5.17
CA ILE A 349 23.96 -17.66 -5.50
C ILE A 349 25.43 -17.74 -5.89
N VAL A 350 25.88 -16.87 -6.79
CA VAL A 350 27.26 -16.85 -7.30
C VAL A 350 28.23 -16.56 -6.16
N VAL A 351 28.02 -15.47 -5.42
CA VAL A 351 28.92 -15.07 -4.33
C VAL A 351 28.91 -16.07 -3.19
N SER A 352 27.75 -16.67 -2.85
CA SER A 352 27.70 -17.71 -1.82
C SER A 352 28.51 -18.95 -2.22
N LYS A 353 28.50 -19.35 -3.50
CA LYS A 353 29.32 -20.47 -4.00
C LYS A 353 30.81 -20.17 -4.01
N LEU A 354 31.18 -18.92 -4.33
CA LEU A 354 32.58 -18.47 -4.38
C LEU A 354 33.19 -18.21 -2.99
N THR A 355 32.37 -18.09 -1.95
CA THR A 355 32.82 -17.80 -0.58
C THR A 355 32.64 -19.00 0.34
N ALA A 356 33.23 -18.93 1.55
CA ALA A 356 33.23 -20.03 2.50
C ALA A 356 31.81 -20.54 2.84
N PRO A 357 31.62 -21.86 3.01
CA PRO A 357 30.35 -22.41 3.44
C PRO A 357 29.94 -21.90 4.83
N PRO A 358 28.63 -21.73 5.07
CA PRO A 358 28.14 -21.44 6.41
C PRO A 358 28.50 -22.60 7.36
N PRO A 359 28.70 -22.32 8.66
CA PRO A 359 29.02 -23.34 9.65
C PRO A 359 28.02 -24.50 9.65
N PRO A 360 28.44 -25.73 10.00
CA PRO A 360 27.55 -26.90 10.04
C PRO A 360 26.30 -26.68 10.90
N GLU A 361 26.44 -26.00 12.05
CA GLU A 361 25.33 -25.64 12.94
C GLU A 361 24.24 -24.83 12.22
N THR A 362 24.64 -23.87 11.39
CA THR A 362 23.71 -23.06 10.60
C THR A 362 23.00 -23.89 9.54
N GLN A 363 23.69 -24.85 8.93
CA GLN A 363 23.09 -25.74 7.92
C GLN A 363 22.05 -26.68 8.55
N VAL A 364 22.34 -27.19 9.76
CA VAL A 364 21.41 -28.01 10.55
C VAL A 364 20.19 -27.19 10.98
N LEU A 365 20.38 -25.93 11.40
CA LEU A 365 19.27 -25.03 11.72
C LEU A 365 18.34 -24.81 10.52
N VAL A 366 18.91 -24.56 9.33
CA VAL A 366 18.11 -24.38 8.10
C VAL A 366 17.32 -25.65 7.75
N GLU A 367 17.86 -26.82 8.07
CA GLU A 367 17.20 -28.10 7.85
C GLU A 367 16.07 -28.35 8.87
N SER A 368 16.29 -28.02 10.14
CA SER A 368 15.25 -28.12 11.17
C SER A 368 14.09 -27.16 10.95
N LEU A 369 14.34 -25.97 10.38
CA LEU A 369 13.29 -24.99 10.04
C LEU A 369 12.27 -25.52 9.01
N ARG A 370 12.59 -26.58 8.26
CA ARG A 370 11.71 -27.16 7.24
C ARG A 370 10.91 -28.36 7.73
N GLN A 371 11.22 -28.88 8.91
CA GLN A 371 10.49 -29.99 9.51
C GLN A 371 9.38 -29.40 10.41
N PRO A 372 8.10 -29.76 10.17
CA PRO A 372 6.96 -29.17 10.86
C PRO A 372 6.84 -29.56 12.33
#